data_AF-A0A2W7B4V7-F1
#
_entry.id   AF-A0A2W7B4V7-F1
#
_cell.length_a   1.000
_cell.length_b   1.000
_cell.length_c   1.000
_cell.angle_alpha   90.00
_cell.angle_beta   90.00
_cell.angle_gamma   90.00
#
_symmetry.space_group_name_H-M   'P 1'
#
loop_
_entity.id
_entity.type
_entity.pdbx_description
1 polymer ?
#
loop_
_entity_poly.entity_id
_entity_poly.type
_entity_poly.pdbx_seq_one_letter_code
_entity_poly.pdbx_strand_id
1 'polypeptide(L)'
;MLKTYNAILNQNRVQWLNEIPNINLGNSIQVQITLLEETEITKSNGQKMAEALKKVSENNIFAKIDPLQWQQETRQDRSLPHRD
;
A
#
# COMPACT_ATOMS: atom_id res chain seq x y z
N MET A 1 -29.29 -1.94 5.18
CA MET A 1 -27.93 -1.45 5.50
C MET A 1 -27.18 -2.55 6.21
N LEU A 2 -25.97 -2.90 5.77
CA LEU A 2 -25.12 -3.90 6.43
C LEU A 2 -24.42 -3.24 7.62
N LYS A 3 -24.42 -3.90 8.78
CA LYS A 3 -23.65 -3.47 9.96
C LYS A 3 -22.49 -4.45 10.18
N THR A 4 -21.28 -3.91 10.23
CA THR A 4 -20.06 -4.69 10.47
C THR A 4 -19.72 -4.62 11.95
N TYR A 5 -19.44 -5.78 12.55
CA TYR A 5 -19.06 -5.88 13.96
C TYR A 5 -17.70 -6.57 14.05
N ASN A 6 -16.83 -6.02 14.91
CA ASN A 6 -15.52 -6.60 15.15
C ASN A 6 -15.62 -7.68 16.22
N ALA A 7 -15.04 -8.83 15.94
CA ALA A 7 -15.03 -9.97 16.84
C ALA A 7 -13.76 -10.80 16.68
N ILE A 8 -13.42 -11.54 17.72
CA ILE A 8 -12.38 -12.56 17.70
C ILE A 8 -13.06 -13.92 17.53
N LEU A 9 -12.57 -14.72 16.58
CA LEU A 9 -12.98 -16.11 16.43
C LEU A 9 -12.03 -17.00 17.27
N ASN A 10 -12.49 -17.51 18.40
CA ASN A 10 -11.71 -18.40 19.28
C ASN A 10 -12.42 -19.75 19.43
N GLN A 11 -11.75 -20.86 19.10
CA GLN A 11 -12.31 -22.21 19.20
C GLN A 11 -13.71 -22.34 18.57
N ASN A 12 -13.89 -21.76 17.39
CA ASN A 12 -15.17 -21.72 16.67
C ASN A 12 -16.30 -20.95 17.40
N ARG A 13 -15.96 -20.06 18.33
CA ARG A 13 -16.88 -19.14 18.99
C ARG A 13 -16.48 -17.70 18.68
N VAL A 14 -17.46 -16.91 18.25
CA VAL A 14 -17.29 -15.48 17.97
C VAL A 14 -17.42 -14.71 19.28
N GLN A 15 -16.37 -14.01 19.68
CA GLN A 15 -16.32 -13.12 20.83
C GLN A 15 -16.32 -11.67 20.36
N TRP A 16 -17.41 -10.94 20.61
CA TRP A 16 -17.54 -9.53 20.22
C TRP A 16 -16.58 -8.67 21.03
N LEU A 17 -15.84 -7.77 20.36
CA LEU A 17 -14.85 -6.91 21.02
C LEU A 17 -15.45 -5.62 21.57
N ASN A 18 -16.42 -5.04 20.86
CA ASN A 18 -16.96 -3.72 21.19
C ASN A 18 -18.46 -3.82 21.48
N GLU A 19 -19.26 -3.86 20.43
CA GLU A 19 -20.71 -3.89 20.53
C GLU A 19 -21.20 -5.31 20.27
N ILE A 20 -21.98 -5.82 21.20
CA ILE A 20 -22.74 -7.05 21.00
C ILE A 20 -23.94 -6.67 20.13
N PRO A 21 -24.08 -7.24 18.93
CA PRO A 21 -25.26 -7.01 18.12
C PRO A 21 -26.49 -7.43 18.92
N ASN A 22 -27.52 -6.58 18.97
CA ASN A 22 -28.80 -6.92 19.58
C ASN A 22 -29.57 -7.86 18.64
N ILE A 23 -29.11 -9.11 18.61
CA ILE A 23 -29.71 -10.20 17.85
C ILE A 23 -30.63 -10.96 18.77
N ASN A 24 -31.85 -11.20 18.32
CA ASN A 24 -32.83 -11.95 19.08
C ASN A 24 -32.43 -13.43 19.05
N LEU A 25 -31.79 -13.93 20.11
CA LEU A 25 -31.19 -15.27 20.21
C LEU A 25 -32.18 -16.44 19.99
N GLY A 26 -33.49 -16.16 19.88
CA GLY A 26 -34.51 -17.18 19.60
C GLY A 26 -34.49 -17.74 18.17
N ASN A 27 -33.82 -17.06 17.22
CA ASN A 27 -33.74 -17.49 15.82
C ASN A 27 -32.28 -17.63 15.37
N SER A 28 -31.98 -18.70 14.61
CA SER A 28 -30.70 -18.85 13.91
C SER A 28 -30.56 -17.76 12.84
N ILE A 29 -29.43 -17.05 12.82
CA ILE A 29 -29.18 -15.93 11.90
C ILE A 29 -27.97 -16.24 11.04
N GLN A 30 -28.10 -16.02 9.73
CA GLN A 30 -27.01 -16.14 8.78
C GLN A 30 -26.05 -14.96 8.95
N VAL A 31 -24.76 -15.25 9.12
CA VAL A 31 -23.69 -14.24 9.26
C VAL A 31 -22.60 -14.47 8.21
N GLN A 32 -22.00 -13.39 7.73
CA GLN A 32 -20.81 -13.41 6.88
C GLN A 32 -19.61 -13.03 7.74
N ILE A 33 -18.58 -13.89 7.75
CA ILE A 33 -17.34 -13.66 8.51
C ILE A 33 -16.24 -13.35 7.50
N THR A 34 -15.60 -12.19 7.65
CA THR A 34 -14.40 -11.83 6.91
C THR A 34 -13.20 -11.97 7.85
N LEU A 35 -12.28 -12.85 7.52
CA LEU A 35 -11.03 -13.01 8.28
C LEU A 35 -10.07 -11.88 7.88
N LEU A 36 -9.59 -11.15 8.88
CA LEU A 36 -8.49 -10.21 8.69
C LEU A 36 -7.20 -11.02 8.66
N GLU A 37 -6.76 -11.40 7.46
CA GLU A 37 -5.42 -11.94 7.27
C GLU A 37 -4.43 -10.81 7.49
N GLU A 38 -3.64 -10.90 8.57
CA GLU A 38 -2.45 -10.08 8.72
C GLU A 38 -1.52 -10.50 7.58
N THR A 39 -1.52 -9.72 6.52
CA THR A 39 -0.64 -9.95 5.39
C THR A 39 0.75 -9.73 5.93
N GLU A 40 1.46 -10.84 6.23
CA GLU A 40 2.89 -10.84 6.48
C GLU A 40 3.50 -9.87 5.48
N ILE A 41 3.98 -8.73 5.98
CA ILE A 41 4.59 -7.70 5.14
C ILE A 41 5.84 -8.38 4.61
N THR A 42 5.70 -9.03 3.46
CA THR A 42 6.81 -9.68 2.75
C THR A 42 7.96 -8.69 2.77
N LYS A 43 9.06 -9.07 3.44
CA LYS A 43 10.20 -8.19 3.75
C LYS A 43 10.39 -7.23 2.60
N SER A 44 10.03 -5.96 2.84
CA SER A 44 9.92 -4.95 1.79
C SER A 44 11.17 -4.98 0.93
N ASN A 45 10.99 -5.19 -0.38
CA ASN A 45 12.06 -5.10 -1.37
C ASN A 45 12.79 -3.73 -1.31
N GLY A 46 12.29 -2.77 -0.56
CA GLY A 46 12.88 -1.45 -0.33
C GLY A 46 14.33 -1.49 0.17
N GLN A 47 14.72 -2.45 1.04
CA GLN A 47 16.12 -2.56 1.47
C GLN A 47 17.05 -2.92 0.30
N LYS A 48 16.67 -3.94 -0.48
CA LYS A 48 17.42 -4.34 -1.68
C LYS A 48 17.46 -3.23 -2.72
N MET A 49 16.35 -2.51 -2.89
CA MET A 49 16.26 -1.36 -3.79
C MET A 49 17.19 -0.22 -3.34
N ALA A 50 17.19 0.12 -2.05
CA ALA A 50 18.04 1.16 -1.49
C ALA A 50 19.54 0.83 -1.66
N GLU A 51 19.93 -0.42 -1.42
CA GLU A 51 21.30 -0.88 -1.66
C GLU A 51 21.70 -0.79 -3.13
N ALA A 52 20.80 -1.16 -4.05
CA ALA A 52 21.05 -1.04 -5.48
C ALA A 52 21.23 0.43 -5.92
N LEU A 53 20.35 1.32 -5.45
CA LEU A 53 20.44 2.76 -5.73
C LEU A 53 21.73 3.38 -5.16
N LYS A 54 22.15 2.97 -3.97
CA LYS A 54 23.42 3.41 -3.37
C LYS A 54 24.62 3.05 -4.27
N LYS A 55 24.70 1.80 -4.72
CA LYS A 55 25.77 1.34 -5.64
C LYS A 55 25.77 2.13 -6.96
N VAL A 56 24.60 2.48 -7.49
CA VAL A 56 24.49 3.31 -8.71
C VAL A 56 25.03 4.72 -8.46
N SER A 57 24.71 5.32 -7.30
CA SER A 57 25.13 6.68 -6.96
C SER A 57 26.65 6.83 -6.79
N GLU A 58 27.33 5.81 -6.25
CA GLU A 58 28.77 5.84 -6.00
C GLU A 58 29.61 5.83 -7.28
N ASN A 59 29.05 5.35 -8.40
CA ASN A 59 29.78 5.13 -9.64
C ASN A 59 29.74 6.31 -10.62
N ASN A 60 29.14 7.45 -10.23
CA ASN A 60 28.98 8.66 -11.06
C ASN A 60 28.57 8.35 -12.52
N ILE A 61 27.71 7.35 -12.71
CA ILE A 61 27.39 6.74 -14.01
C ILE A 61 26.79 7.78 -14.98
N PHE A 62 26.11 8.77 -14.42
CA PHE A 62 25.42 9.83 -15.15
C PHE A 62 26.22 11.13 -15.26
N ALA A 63 27.53 11.12 -14.97
CA ALA A 63 28.39 12.31 -15.07
C ALA A 63 28.39 12.97 -16.45
N LYS A 64 28.06 12.21 -17.50
CA LYS A 64 27.99 12.69 -18.89
C LYS A 64 26.59 13.13 -19.32
N ILE A 65 25.60 12.99 -18.44
CA ILE A 65 24.23 13.42 -18.72
C ILE A 65 24.05 14.82 -18.15
N ASP A 66 23.60 15.76 -18.98
CA ASP A 66 23.03 17.01 -18.49
C ASP A 66 21.59 16.73 -18.02
N PRO A 67 21.31 16.82 -16.70
CA PRO A 67 19.98 16.51 -16.17
C PRO A 67 18.88 17.41 -16.74
N LEU A 68 19.22 18.67 -17.08
CA LEU A 68 18.26 19.64 -17.58
C LEU A 68 17.85 19.28 -19.01
N GLN A 69 18.82 18.99 -19.88
CA GLN A 69 18.56 18.55 -21.25
C GLN A 69 17.77 17.24 -21.26
N TRP A 70 18.20 16.24 -20.48
CA TRP A 70 17.49 14.97 -20.38
C TRP A 70 16.03 15.13 -19.94
N GLN A 71 15.78 16.04 -18.98
CA GLN A 71 14.42 16.32 -18.51
C GLN A 71 13.57 16.99 -19.58
N GLN A 72 14.13 17.97 -20.29
CA GLN A 72 13.44 18.68 -21.37
C GLN A 72 13.07 17.71 -22.51
N GLU A 73 14.00 16.84 -22.92
CA GLU A 73 13.76 15.79 -23.92
C GLU A 73 12.67 14.81 -23.47
N THR A 74 12.76 14.32 -22.24
CA THR A 74 11.81 13.34 -21.68
C THR A 74 10.39 13.91 -21.58
N ARG A 75 10.26 15.18 -21.21
CA ARG A 75 8.97 15.88 -21.10
C ARG A 75 8.46 16.41 -22.43
N GLN A 76 9.27 16.37 -23.49
CA GLN A 76 9.01 17.05 -24.76
C GLN A 76 8.68 18.53 -24.54
N ASP A 77 9.47 19.17 -23.69
CA ASP A 77 9.29 20.59 -23.38
C ASP A 77 9.40 21.39 -24.68
N ARG A 78 8.39 22.23 -24.91
CA ARG A 78 8.35 23.10 -26.09
C ARG A 78 9.06 24.39 -25.74
N SER A 79 9.88 24.91 -26.64
CA SER A 79 10.41 26.26 -26.51
C SER A 79 9.26 27.24 -26.38
N LEU A 80 9.27 28.02 -25.29
CA LEU A 80 8.30 29.08 -25.10
C LEU A 80 8.61 30.20 -26.10
N PRO A 81 7.62 30.71 -26.84
CA PRO A 81 7.87 31.83 -27.74
C PRO A 81 8.34 33.06 -26.95
N HIS A 82 9.42 33.70 -27.41
CA HIS A 82 10.05 34.93 -26.85
C HIS A 82 10.87 34.75 -25.55
N ARG A 83 11.48 33.59 -25.32
CA ARG A 83 12.55 33.43 -24.32
C ARG A 83 13.73 32.68 -24.94
N ASP A 84 14.76 33.44 -25.31
CA ASP A 84 16.12 32.94 -25.52
C ASP A 84 16.87 32.93 -24.19
#